data_AF-A0A7G8V9L7-F1
#
_entry.id   AF-A0A7G8V9L7-F1
#
_cell.length_a   1.000
_cell.length_b   1.000
_cell.length_c   1.000
_cell.angle_alpha   90.00
_cell.angle_beta   90.00
_cell.angle_gamma   90.00
#
_symmetry.space_group_name_H-M   'P 1'
#
loop_
_entity.id
_entity.type
_entity.pdbx_description
1 polymer ?
#
loop_
_entity_poly.entity_id
_entity_poly.type
_entity_poly.pdbx_seq_one_letter_code
_entity_poly.pdbx_strand_id
1 'polypeptide(L)'
;MKNFKFTMLIALVLGLFTTFNANAQLQHNFSVYLYKNGAFLAGFAGMTFNDPNLKNVNYGQIVNMRDYDAATGGNLNDKANNAMISADAGTTITFYKNADADYSRGQCIVYVKQSFVGYRLTSLEHTYEDAYIRVVFYSEGRNSLNGELSSIVVTAPPITWGR
;
A
#
# COMPACT_ATOMS: atom_id res chain seq x y z
N MET A 1 69.17 12.65 -41.21
CA MET A 1 68.35 13.51 -40.33
C MET A 1 66.88 13.18 -40.59
N LYS A 2 66.21 12.48 -39.67
CA LYS A 2 64.80 12.06 -39.79
C LYS A 2 63.97 12.88 -38.80
N ASN A 3 63.05 13.68 -39.31
CA ASN A 3 62.14 14.52 -38.53
C ASN A 3 61.02 13.66 -37.93
N PHE A 4 61.06 13.45 -36.61
CA PHE A 4 59.98 12.82 -35.85
C PHE A 4 58.90 13.87 -35.57
N LYS A 5 57.73 13.71 -36.17
CA LYS A 5 56.56 14.55 -35.90
C LYS A 5 55.89 14.05 -34.62
N PHE A 6 55.89 14.88 -33.58
CA PHE A 6 55.11 14.70 -32.36
C PHE A 6 53.67 15.14 -32.64
N THR A 7 52.76 14.20 -32.90
CA THR A 7 51.32 14.47 -32.97
C THR A 7 50.74 14.19 -31.59
N MET A 8 50.57 15.24 -30.80
CA MET A 8 50.00 15.20 -29.46
C MET A 8 48.47 15.03 -29.57
N LEU A 9 48.00 13.81 -29.33
CA LEU A 9 46.58 13.46 -29.27
C LEU A 9 46.00 13.97 -27.96
N ILE A 10 45.28 15.10 -28.01
CA ILE A 10 44.48 15.61 -26.89
C ILE A 10 43.26 14.67 -26.76
N ALA A 11 43.34 13.72 -25.84
CA ALA A 11 42.19 12.92 -25.42
C ALA A 11 41.27 13.82 -24.58
N LEU A 12 40.28 14.41 -25.24
CA LEU A 12 39.16 15.11 -24.64
C LEU A 12 38.38 14.11 -23.78
N VAL A 13 38.62 14.10 -22.47
CA VAL A 13 37.78 13.42 -21.49
C VAL A 13 36.48 14.21 -21.40
N LEU A 14 35.59 13.98 -22.37
CA LEU A 14 34.18 14.32 -22.28
C LEU A 14 33.63 13.49 -21.12
N GLY A 15 33.53 14.13 -19.96
CA GLY A 15 32.77 13.64 -18.82
C GLY A 15 31.35 13.35 -19.30
N LEU A 16 31.11 12.07 -19.60
CA LEU A 16 29.80 11.51 -19.79
C LEU A 16 29.11 11.60 -18.42
N PHE A 17 28.52 12.75 -18.12
CA PHE A 17 27.42 12.81 -17.18
C PHE A 17 26.32 11.96 -17.78
N THR A 18 26.36 10.66 -17.49
CA THR A 18 25.19 9.81 -17.64
C THR A 18 24.13 10.46 -16.77
N THR A 19 23.14 11.06 -17.43
CA THR A 19 21.88 11.41 -16.82
C THR A 19 21.37 10.14 -16.15
N PHE A 20 21.48 10.09 -14.82
CA PHE A 20 20.70 9.13 -14.06
C PHE A 20 19.25 9.42 -14.42
N ASN A 21 18.62 8.53 -15.19
CA ASN A 21 17.18 8.50 -15.33
C ASN A 21 16.64 8.25 -13.92
N ALA A 22 16.36 9.32 -13.19
CA ALA A 22 15.71 9.31 -11.88
C ALA A 22 14.21 8.98 -11.99
N ASN A 23 13.85 8.08 -12.91
CA ASN A 23 12.51 7.51 -13.03
C ASN A 23 12.46 6.08 -12.46
N ALA A 24 13.33 5.78 -11.49
CA ALA A 24 12.92 4.85 -10.45
C ALA A 24 11.86 5.57 -9.61
N GLN A 25 10.63 5.69 -10.15
CA GLN A 25 9.49 5.82 -9.26
C GLN A 25 9.61 4.64 -8.31
N LEU A 26 9.89 4.93 -7.04
CA LEU A 26 9.75 3.97 -5.95
C LEU A 26 8.33 3.45 -6.07
N GLN A 27 8.19 2.30 -6.71
CA GLN A 27 6.93 1.62 -6.87
C GLN A 27 6.66 1.04 -5.50
N HIS A 28 6.07 1.88 -4.64
CA HIS A 28 5.69 1.50 -3.30
C HIS A 28 4.60 0.43 -3.44
N ASN A 29 4.90 -0.76 -2.93
CA ASN A 29 4.10 -1.93 -3.21
C ASN A 29 3.28 -2.27 -1.98
N PHE A 30 1.97 -2.13 -2.11
CA PHE A 30 1.05 -2.69 -1.14
C PHE A 30 0.08 -3.67 -1.79
N SER A 31 -0.36 -4.63 -1.00
CA SER A 31 -1.55 -5.43 -1.25
C SER A 31 -2.35 -5.60 0.04
N VAL A 32 -3.68 -5.57 -0.08
CA VAL A 32 -4.61 -5.82 1.01
C VAL A 32 -5.63 -6.83 0.50
N TYR A 33 -5.66 -8.01 1.10
CA TYR A 33 -6.65 -9.06 0.82
C TYR A 33 -7.63 -9.10 1.98
N LEU A 34 -8.92 -9.01 1.68
CA LEU A 34 -10.00 -9.06 2.66
C LEU A 34 -10.59 -10.45 2.76
N TYR A 35 -10.96 -10.82 3.99
CA TYR A 35 -11.55 -12.10 4.28
C TYR A 35 -12.75 -11.95 5.23
N LYS A 36 -13.65 -12.93 5.17
CA LYS A 36 -14.74 -13.14 6.13
C LYS A 36 -14.64 -14.56 6.67
N ASN A 37 -14.38 -14.69 7.97
CA ASN A 37 -14.25 -16.01 8.62
C ASN A 37 -13.24 -16.93 7.89
N GLY A 38 -12.15 -16.35 7.37
CA GLY A 38 -11.12 -17.07 6.62
C GLY A 38 -11.42 -17.31 5.13
N ALA A 39 -12.64 -17.03 4.65
CA ALA A 39 -12.96 -17.06 3.23
C ALA A 39 -12.53 -15.76 2.56
N PHE A 40 -11.80 -15.86 1.44
CA PHE A 40 -11.37 -14.71 0.65
C PHE A 40 -12.57 -13.97 0.06
N LEU A 41 -12.53 -12.64 0.07
CA LEU A 41 -13.56 -11.77 -0.51
C LEU A 41 -13.05 -11.00 -1.73
N ALA A 42 -11.96 -10.24 -1.56
CA ALA A 42 -11.40 -9.37 -2.59
C ALA A 42 -9.98 -8.97 -2.21
N GLY A 43 -9.18 -8.52 -3.18
CA GLY A 43 -7.92 -7.86 -2.90
C GLY A 43 -7.70 -6.58 -3.67
N PHE A 44 -6.82 -5.74 -3.12
CA PHE A 44 -6.50 -4.41 -3.61
C PHE A 44 -5.00 -4.24 -3.62
N ALA A 45 -4.45 -3.57 -4.63
CA ALA A 45 -3.01 -3.39 -4.71
C ALA A 45 -2.55 -2.10 -5.39
N GLY A 46 -1.40 -1.59 -4.93
CA GLY A 46 -0.78 -0.34 -5.41
C GLY A 46 -0.06 -0.41 -6.75
N MET A 47 0.08 -1.62 -7.30
CA MET A 47 0.75 -1.87 -8.58
C MET A 47 -0.11 -2.80 -9.43
N THR A 48 0.08 -2.75 -10.75
CA THR A 48 -0.59 -3.67 -11.67
C THR A 48 -0.15 -5.10 -11.40
N PHE A 49 -1.04 -5.91 -10.85
CA PHE A 49 -0.88 -7.37 -10.81
C PHE A 49 -1.65 -8.01 -11.97
N ASN A 50 -1.10 -9.08 -12.53
CA ASN A 50 -1.85 -10.00 -13.39
C ASN A 50 -2.67 -11.00 -12.55
N ASP A 51 -3.35 -10.49 -11.51
CA ASP A 51 -4.29 -11.28 -10.70
C ASP A 51 -5.71 -10.76 -10.97
N PRO A 52 -6.59 -11.55 -11.59
CA PRO A 52 -7.96 -11.12 -11.85
C PRO A 52 -8.77 -10.84 -10.57
N ASN A 53 -8.27 -11.25 -9.40
CA ASN A 53 -8.89 -11.02 -8.10
C ASN A 53 -8.41 -9.73 -7.41
N LEU A 54 -7.47 -9.01 -8.01
CA LEU A 54 -6.91 -7.77 -7.48
C LEU A 54 -7.43 -6.55 -8.25
N LYS A 55 -7.94 -5.56 -7.51
CA LYS A 55 -8.25 -4.23 -8.04
C LYS A 55 -7.05 -3.31 -7.82
N ASN A 56 -6.57 -2.70 -8.89
CA ASN A 56 -5.53 -1.68 -8.81
C ASN A 56 -6.10 -0.43 -8.13
N VAL A 57 -5.38 0.07 -7.13
CA VAL A 57 -5.78 1.22 -6.31
C VAL A 57 -4.57 2.12 -6.08
N ASN A 58 -4.76 3.43 -6.20
CA ASN A 58 -3.69 4.37 -5.90
C ASN A 58 -3.61 4.65 -4.40
N TYR A 59 -2.43 5.05 -3.91
CA TYR A 59 -2.33 5.65 -2.59
C TYR A 59 -3.23 6.89 -2.49
N GLY A 60 -3.88 7.05 -1.33
CA GLY A 60 -4.83 8.12 -1.05
C GLY A 60 -6.22 7.91 -1.66
N GLN A 61 -6.40 6.91 -2.54
CA GLN A 61 -7.70 6.60 -3.09
C GLN A 61 -8.60 5.94 -2.02
N ILE A 62 -9.84 6.44 -1.91
CA ILE A 62 -10.88 5.77 -1.13
C ILE A 62 -11.37 4.56 -1.94
N VAL A 63 -11.21 3.39 -1.36
CA VAL A 63 -11.78 2.15 -1.87
C VAL A 63 -13.10 1.92 -1.15
N ASN A 64 -14.20 2.32 -1.79
CA ASN A 64 -15.55 2.10 -1.25
C ASN A 64 -16.01 0.66 -1.54
N MET A 65 -16.39 -0.07 -0.50
CA MET A 65 -16.82 -1.46 -0.60
C MET A 65 -18.20 -1.60 -1.25
N ARG A 66 -19.01 -0.52 -1.26
CA ARG A 66 -20.30 -0.46 -1.97
C ARG A 66 -20.14 -0.43 -3.48
N ASP A 67 -19.09 0.23 -3.94
CA ASP A 67 -18.79 0.43 -5.37
C ASP A 67 -17.91 -0.70 -5.94
N TYR A 68 -17.69 -1.74 -5.14
CA TYR A 68 -17.01 -2.94 -5.62
C TYR A 68 -17.98 -3.74 -6.48
N ASP A 69 -18.01 -3.40 -7.77
CA ASP A 69 -18.77 -4.14 -8.77
C ASP A 69 -18.08 -5.46 -9.05
N ALA A 70 -18.81 -6.54 -8.81
CA ALA A 70 -18.25 -7.87 -8.76
C ALA A 70 -18.73 -8.63 -9.99
N ALA A 71 -17.80 -8.92 -10.89
CA ALA A 71 -17.92 -10.06 -11.78
C ALA A 71 -18.11 -11.40 -11.00
N THR A 72 -18.03 -11.39 -9.66
CA THR A 72 -17.95 -12.59 -8.80
C THR A 72 -18.82 -12.61 -7.52
N GLY A 73 -19.64 -11.61 -7.14
CA GLY A 73 -20.41 -11.75 -5.87
C GLY A 73 -20.98 -10.54 -5.11
N GLY A 74 -21.28 -9.43 -5.78
CA GLY A 74 -21.96 -8.26 -5.23
C GLY A 74 -21.18 -7.42 -4.20
N ASN A 75 -21.85 -6.38 -3.73
CA ASN A 75 -21.41 -5.38 -2.74
C ASN A 75 -20.59 -5.99 -1.56
N LEU A 76 -19.40 -5.45 -1.28
CA LEU A 76 -18.50 -5.91 -0.19
C LEU A 76 -18.75 -5.24 1.17
N ASN A 77 -19.62 -4.24 1.20
CA ASN A 77 -20.01 -3.50 2.40
C ASN A 77 -20.50 -4.46 3.48
N ASP A 78 -19.98 -4.28 4.69
CA ASP A 78 -20.36 -5.06 5.87
C ASP A 78 -20.11 -6.59 5.71
N LYS A 79 -18.98 -6.95 5.08
CA LYS A 79 -18.58 -8.36 4.93
C LYS A 79 -17.27 -8.72 5.60
N ALA A 80 -16.21 -7.94 5.38
CA ALA A 80 -14.87 -8.32 5.83
C ALA A 80 -14.68 -8.14 7.35
N ASN A 81 -13.92 -9.04 7.98
CA ASN A 81 -13.55 -8.95 9.39
C ASN A 81 -12.06 -9.16 9.68
N ASN A 82 -11.29 -9.57 8.69
CA ASN A 82 -9.85 -9.71 8.76
C ASN A 82 -9.20 -9.41 7.41
N ALA A 83 -7.89 -9.21 7.44
CA ALA A 83 -7.11 -8.87 6.27
C ALA A 83 -5.75 -9.57 6.26
N MET A 84 -5.21 -9.79 5.07
CA MET A 84 -3.80 -10.10 4.86
C MET A 84 -3.17 -8.94 4.11
N ILE A 85 -2.04 -8.44 4.61
CA ILE A 85 -1.40 -7.22 4.11
C ILE A 85 0.02 -7.54 3.66
N SER A 86 0.44 -6.96 2.56
CA SER A 86 1.86 -6.76 2.24
C SER A 86 2.06 -5.26 2.02
N ALA A 87 3.10 -4.67 2.59
CA ALA A 87 3.31 -3.23 2.51
C ALA A 87 4.75 -2.86 2.85
N ASP A 88 5.18 -1.70 2.34
CA ASP A 88 6.46 -1.09 2.68
C ASP A 88 6.40 -0.34 4.03
N ALA A 89 7.54 -0.30 4.73
CA ALA A 89 7.72 0.51 5.94
C ALA A 89 7.26 1.96 5.75
N GLY A 90 6.49 2.48 6.71
CA GLY A 90 5.89 3.81 6.69
C GLY A 90 4.50 3.88 6.06
N THR A 91 4.05 2.82 5.36
CA THR A 91 2.67 2.75 4.83
C THR A 91 1.65 2.82 5.98
N THR A 92 0.55 3.54 5.76
CA THR A 92 -0.61 3.51 6.67
C THR A 92 -1.83 2.95 5.94
N ILE A 93 -2.53 2.02 6.57
CA ILE A 93 -3.76 1.43 6.01
C ILE A 93 -4.88 1.67 7.01
N THR A 94 -5.92 2.37 6.58
CA THR A 94 -7.09 2.63 7.42
C THR A 94 -8.32 1.93 6.88
N PHE A 95 -8.96 1.18 7.76
CA PHE A 95 -10.22 0.48 7.56
C PHE A 95 -11.33 1.29 8.23
N TYR A 96 -12.37 1.65 7.49
CA TYR A 96 -13.47 2.49 7.98
C TYR A 96 -14.82 1.78 7.94
N LYS A 97 -15.64 2.05 8.96
CA LYS A 97 -17.03 1.61 9.01
C LYS A 97 -17.97 2.41 8.09
N ASN A 98 -17.55 3.57 7.60
CA ASN A 98 -18.33 4.39 6.67
C ASN A 98 -17.70 4.38 5.26
N ALA A 99 -18.52 4.68 4.26
CA ALA A 99 -18.12 4.67 2.85
C ALA A 99 -17.22 5.88 2.49
N ASP A 100 -17.40 7.00 3.21
CA ASP A 100 -16.73 8.28 2.91
C ASP A 100 -15.35 8.41 3.57
N ALA A 101 -14.87 7.36 4.23
CA ALA A 101 -13.57 7.31 4.91
C ALA A 101 -13.35 8.47 5.93
N ASP A 102 -14.32 8.65 6.81
CA ASP A 102 -14.27 9.67 7.87
C ASP A 102 -14.19 9.02 9.26
N TYR A 103 -13.86 9.82 10.27
CA TYR A 103 -13.64 9.32 11.63
C TYR A 103 -14.89 9.34 12.51
N SER A 104 -16.09 9.48 11.93
CA SER A 104 -17.36 9.58 12.69
C SER A 104 -17.90 8.25 13.22
N ARG A 105 -17.28 7.12 12.86
CA ARG A 105 -17.70 5.77 13.26
C ARG A 105 -16.52 4.96 13.78
N GLY A 106 -16.55 3.64 13.58
CA GLY A 106 -15.43 2.76 13.95
C GLY A 106 -14.37 2.76 12.85
N GLN A 107 -13.10 2.79 13.25
CA GLN A 107 -11.96 2.66 12.34
C GLN A 107 -10.82 1.85 12.95
N CYS A 108 -10.06 1.20 12.09
CA CYS A 108 -8.83 0.50 12.43
C CYS A 108 -7.71 1.07 11.57
N ILE A 109 -6.68 1.59 12.23
CA ILE A 109 -5.51 2.17 11.57
C ILE A 109 -4.32 1.22 11.79
N VAL A 110 -3.70 0.80 10.69
CA VAL A 110 -2.51 -0.04 10.68
C VAL A 110 -1.32 0.80 10.24
N TYR A 111 -0.39 1.04 11.15
CA TYR A 111 0.89 1.70 10.89
C TYR A 111 1.96 0.64 10.62
N VAL A 112 2.53 0.64 9.41
CA VAL A 112 3.56 -0.31 9.01
C VAL A 112 4.94 0.19 9.46
N LYS A 113 5.59 -0.55 10.36
CA LYS A 113 6.90 -0.19 10.93
C LYS A 113 8.07 -0.79 10.15
N GLN A 114 7.90 -1.99 9.62
CA GLN A 114 8.87 -2.68 8.78
C GLN A 114 8.18 -3.23 7.54
N SER A 115 8.87 -3.30 6.41
CA SER A 115 8.32 -3.91 5.19
C SER A 115 8.09 -5.40 5.41
N PHE A 116 6.97 -5.93 4.90
CA PHE A 116 6.65 -7.35 4.98
C PHE A 116 5.74 -7.81 3.82
N VAL A 117 5.66 -9.13 3.66
CA VAL A 117 4.74 -9.80 2.74
C VAL A 117 3.84 -10.74 3.53
N GLY A 118 2.53 -10.63 3.36
CA GLY A 118 1.55 -11.59 3.88
C GLY A 118 1.31 -11.54 5.40
N TYR A 119 1.39 -10.37 6.03
CA TYR A 119 1.02 -10.22 7.44
C TYR A 119 -0.49 -10.39 7.63
N ARG A 120 -0.90 -11.31 8.51
CA ARG A 120 -2.31 -11.60 8.76
C ARG A 120 -2.84 -10.81 9.96
N LEU A 121 -3.75 -9.87 9.71
CA LEU A 121 -4.57 -9.28 10.76
C LEU A 121 -5.75 -10.19 11.04
N THR A 122 -5.78 -10.79 12.23
CA THR A 122 -6.84 -11.70 12.66
C THR A 122 -8.14 -10.98 13.03
N SER A 123 -8.05 -9.71 13.42
CA SER A 123 -9.17 -8.84 13.78
C SER A 123 -8.86 -7.38 13.44
N LEU A 124 -9.91 -6.63 13.09
CA LEU A 124 -9.89 -5.18 12.91
C LEU A 124 -10.37 -4.42 14.16
N GLU A 125 -10.54 -5.10 15.30
CA GLU A 125 -11.18 -4.56 16.51
C GLU A 125 -10.27 -4.54 17.74
N HIS A 126 -8.97 -4.77 17.55
CA HIS A 126 -8.00 -4.82 18.64
C HIS A 126 -6.83 -3.89 18.37
N THR A 127 -6.46 -3.16 19.41
CA THR A 127 -5.22 -2.39 19.44
C THR A 127 -4.09 -3.30 19.91
N TYR A 128 -3.04 -3.42 19.11
CA TYR A 128 -1.85 -4.20 19.43
C TYR A 128 -0.64 -3.68 18.65
N GLU A 129 0.55 -4.11 19.05
CA GLU A 129 1.79 -3.73 18.40
C GLU A 129 2.78 -4.89 18.46
N ASP A 130 3.50 -5.11 17.37
CA ASP A 130 4.59 -6.09 17.29
C ASP A 130 5.80 -5.52 16.53
N ALA A 131 6.74 -6.34 16.06
CA ALA A 131 7.92 -5.84 15.34
C ALA A 131 7.59 -5.17 13.99
N TYR A 132 6.48 -5.55 13.34
CA TYR A 132 6.14 -5.19 11.97
C TYR A 132 5.10 -4.08 11.87
N ILE A 133 4.10 -4.08 12.75
CA ILE A 133 2.99 -3.12 12.71
C ILE A 133 2.61 -2.60 14.09
N ARG A 134 1.91 -1.47 14.09
CA ARG A 134 1.07 -1.02 15.20
C ARG A 134 -0.36 -0.88 14.67
N VAL A 135 -1.29 -1.57 15.31
CA VAL A 135 -2.72 -1.49 15.00
C VAL A 135 -3.40 -0.68 16.09
N VAL A 136 -4.19 0.31 15.68
CA VAL A 136 -5.00 1.11 16.59
C VAL A 136 -6.45 1.05 16.16
N PHE A 137 -7.28 0.45 17.00
CA PHE A 137 -8.72 0.43 16.82
C PHE A 137 -9.37 1.57 17.61
N TYR A 138 -10.15 2.38 16.92
CA TYR A 138 -10.99 3.42 17.51
C TYR A 138 -12.45 3.02 17.32
N SER A 139 -13.17 2.91 18.43
CA SER A 139 -14.62 2.69 18.43
C SER A 139 -15.31 3.84 19.13
N GLU A 140 -16.21 4.50 18.43
CA GLU A 140 -17.20 5.38 19.06
C GLU A 140 -18.48 4.58 19.34
N GLY A 141 -18.74 4.26 20.62
CA GLY A 141 -19.96 3.59 21.06
C GLY A 141 -20.04 2.10 20.67
N ARG A 142 -21.12 1.71 19.98
CA ARG A 142 -21.37 0.32 19.50
C ARG A 142 -20.86 0.07 18.08
N ASN A 143 -19.92 0.90 17.60
CA ASN A 143 -19.44 0.82 16.23
C ASN A 143 -18.25 -0.14 16.12
N SER A 144 -18.60 -1.42 16.00
CA SER A 144 -17.70 -2.52 15.67
C SER A 144 -17.24 -2.42 14.20
N LEU A 145 -16.13 -3.07 13.84
CA LEU A 145 -15.68 -3.26 12.45
C LEU A 145 -15.86 -4.71 11.97
N ASN A 146 -16.18 -5.65 12.85
CA ASN A 146 -16.29 -7.07 12.55
C ASN A 146 -17.47 -7.34 11.61
N GLY A 147 -17.17 -7.39 10.30
CA GLY A 147 -18.21 -7.51 9.29
C GLY A 147 -18.99 -6.22 9.08
N GLU A 148 -18.41 -5.06 9.38
CA GLU A 148 -19.02 -3.74 9.13
C GLU A 148 -18.05 -2.81 8.36
N LEU A 149 -17.05 -3.39 7.69
CA LEU A 149 -16.11 -2.65 6.84
C LEU A 149 -16.83 -2.06 5.62
N SER A 150 -16.68 -0.76 5.41
CA SER A 150 -17.31 -0.03 4.31
C SER A 150 -16.31 0.66 3.37
N SER A 151 -15.12 1.03 3.85
CA SER A 151 -14.08 1.55 2.96
C SER A 151 -12.66 1.33 3.49
N ILE A 152 -11.68 1.44 2.59
CA ILE A 152 -10.25 1.38 2.89
C ILE A 152 -9.56 2.58 2.25
N VAL A 153 -8.59 3.14 2.95
CA VAL A 153 -7.62 4.08 2.40
C VAL A 153 -6.22 3.59 2.72
N VAL A 154 -5.34 3.61 1.71
CA VAL A 154 -3.92 3.30 1.89
C VAL A 154 -3.13 4.56 1.62
N THR A 155 -2.29 4.97 2.56
CA THR A 155 -1.44 6.17 2.45
C THR A 155 0.02 5.77 2.30
N ALA A 156 0.70 6.42 1.35
CA ALA A 156 2.10 6.14 1.04
C ALA A 156 3.00 6.46 2.25
N PRO A 157 4.15 5.77 2.38
CA PRO A 157 5.16 6.16 3.33
C PRO A 157 5.63 7.60 3.08
N PRO A 158 6.04 8.34 4.13
CA PRO A 158 6.66 9.64 3.95
C PRO A 158 7.87 9.52 3.02
N ILE A 159 7.98 10.40 2.03
CA ILE A 159 9.15 10.45 1.15
C ILE A 159 10.34 10.91 2.00
N THR A 160 11.21 9.97 2.38
CA THR A 160 12.51 10.30 2.97
C THR A 160 13.47 10.60 1.85
N TRP A 161 13.68 11.88 1.54
CA TRP A 161 14.85 12.30 0.76
C TRP A 161 16.08 11.91 1.59
N GLY A 162 16.85 10.94 1.10
CA GLY A 162 18.09 10.52 1.76
C GLY A 162 18.92 11.76 2.09
N ARG A 163 19.27 11.91 3.37
CA ARG A 163 20.20 12.94 3.83
C ARG A 163 21.62 12.53 3.48
#